data_AF-A0A372JA37-F1
#
_entry.id   AF-A0A372JA37-F1
#
_cell.length_a   1.000
_cell.length_b   1.000
_cell.length_c   1.000
_cell.angle_alpha   90.00
_cell.angle_beta   90.00
_cell.angle_gamma   90.00
#
_symmetry.space_group_name_H-M   'P 1'
#
loop_
_entity.id
_entity.type
_entity.pdbx_description
1 polymer ?
#
loop_
_entity_poly.entity_id
_entity_poly.type
_entity_poly.pdbx_seq_one_letter_code
_entity_poly.pdbx_strand_id
1 'polypeptide(L)'
;MRAVLPTGVPDGRGHGWPDVVDGILIVQSVLLPALIAFVPPEPVLPGWSPWSMALLAAAFLLRALPLWWRRHAPYAVLAWTTGFDIVWACTAGTTRTAMTGLLLVGATTLVSAVYAVAAYARRGVPTWPAPLVAALAWAATFGAGFARLGGSSALVPGLLAGYGLGLALFVPAWSVGKAVVTRGHRWENAALETMAARAGAAVTAERHRVAQGLRGTVLDRTGRFVRVAEDALADPDADRSAALVEVAEHARAALNEMRALLDSLRPPPTAPDPAPDPAPEPALGRAHVPEPAPPVATEDSKPVAPGTGGT
;
A
#
# COMPACT_ATOMS: atom_id res chain seq x y z
N MET A 1 2.56 40.21 -13.59
CA MET A 1 2.19 39.40 -12.41
C MET A 1 2.64 37.97 -12.64
N ARG A 2 3.60 37.45 -11.87
CA ARG A 2 3.96 36.01 -11.89
C ARG A 2 3.09 35.31 -10.86
N ALA A 3 2.17 34.47 -11.32
CA ALA A 3 1.44 33.55 -10.45
C ALA A 3 2.40 32.44 -10.03
N VAL A 4 2.98 32.56 -8.84
CA VAL A 4 3.73 31.47 -8.20
C VAL A 4 2.69 30.51 -7.65
N LEU A 5 2.48 29.40 -8.37
CA LEU A 5 1.69 28.29 -7.85
C LEU A 5 2.42 27.71 -6.63
N PRO A 6 1.73 27.51 -5.49
CA PRO A 6 2.33 26.83 -4.35
C PRO A 6 2.61 25.37 -4.77
N THR A 7 3.85 25.09 -5.13
CA THR A 7 4.37 23.73 -5.36
C THR A 7 4.87 23.09 -4.07
N GLY A 8 4.58 23.70 -2.93
CA GLY A 8 4.77 23.07 -1.64
C GLY A 8 3.90 21.84 -1.58
N VAL A 9 4.50 20.67 -1.82
CA VAL A 9 3.94 19.38 -1.44
C VAL A 9 3.54 19.56 0.02
N PRO A 10 2.27 19.44 0.39
CA PRO A 10 1.88 19.59 1.78
C PRO A 10 2.57 18.46 2.56
N ASP A 11 3.73 18.78 3.17
CA ASP A 11 4.49 17.92 4.08
C ASP A 11 3.78 17.75 5.44
N GLY A 12 2.47 17.96 5.45
CA GLY A 12 1.61 17.68 6.57
C GLY A 12 1.36 16.18 6.66
N ARG A 13 2.26 15.46 7.32
CA ARG A 13 1.87 14.34 8.21
C ARG A 13 0.99 14.89 9.35
N GLY A 14 -0.07 15.61 9.01
CA GLY A 14 -1.11 15.94 9.96
C GLY A 14 -1.67 14.63 10.48
N HIS A 15 -2.00 14.59 11.78
CA HIS A 15 -2.73 13.48 12.39
C HIS A 15 -3.93 13.20 11.50
N GLY A 16 -3.78 12.16 10.69
CA GLY A 16 -4.63 11.98 9.53
C GLY A 16 -5.91 11.30 9.96
N TRP A 17 -6.93 11.37 9.11
CA TRP A 17 -8.09 10.48 9.18
C TRP A 17 -7.72 9.01 9.53
N PRO A 18 -6.61 8.43 9.00
CA PRO A 18 -6.19 7.09 9.37
C PRO A 18 -5.91 6.90 10.87
N ASP A 19 -5.35 7.90 11.57
CA ASP A 19 -4.97 7.79 12.99
C ASP A 19 -6.22 7.80 13.88
N VAL A 20 -7.26 8.55 13.47
CA VAL A 20 -8.58 8.54 14.11
C VAL A 20 -9.23 7.16 13.98
N VAL A 21 -9.16 6.54 12.80
CA VAL A 21 -9.69 5.19 12.58
C VAL A 21 -8.93 4.14 13.38
N ASP A 22 -7.61 4.28 13.53
CA ASP A 22 -6.79 3.45 14.43
C ASP A 22 -7.26 3.57 15.89
N GLY A 23 -7.43 4.80 16.39
CA GLY A 23 -7.92 5.06 17.74
C GLY A 23 -9.32 4.47 17.97
N ILE A 24 -10.25 4.67 17.05
CA ILE A 24 -11.62 4.11 17.13
C ILE A 24 -11.58 2.59 17.21
N LEU A 25 -10.76 1.93 16.39
CA LEU A 25 -10.67 0.46 16.39
C LEU A 25 -10.05 -0.08 17.67
N ILE A 26 -9.05 0.58 18.24
CA ILE A 26 -8.46 0.22 19.54
C ILE A 26 -9.52 0.40 20.64
N VAL A 27 -10.19 1.56 20.67
CA VAL A 27 -11.24 1.84 21.66
C VAL A 27 -12.37 0.83 21.54
N GLN A 28 -12.87 0.54 20.34
CA GLN A 28 -13.91 -0.46 20.11
C GLN A 28 -13.47 -1.86 20.56
N SER A 29 -12.22 -2.23 20.26
CA SER A 29 -11.65 -3.54 20.61
C SER A 29 -11.52 -3.77 22.11
N VAL A 30 -11.28 -2.70 22.88
CA VAL A 30 -11.14 -2.76 24.35
C VAL A 30 -12.49 -2.55 25.03
N LEU A 31 -13.24 -1.54 24.58
CA LEU A 31 -14.49 -1.12 25.19
C LEU A 31 -15.57 -2.19 25.01
N LEU A 32 -15.71 -2.79 23.84
CA LEU A 32 -16.83 -3.71 23.56
C LEU A 32 -16.77 -4.98 24.45
N PRO A 33 -15.64 -5.68 24.59
CA PRO A 33 -15.51 -6.78 25.56
C PRO A 33 -15.66 -6.32 27.02
N ALA A 34 -15.10 -5.16 27.38
CA ALA A 34 -15.22 -4.63 28.74
C ALA A 34 -16.67 -4.27 29.10
N LEU A 35 -17.41 -3.69 28.15
CA LEU A 35 -18.81 -3.30 28.32
C LEU A 35 -19.67 -4.56 28.52
N ILE A 36 -19.44 -5.62 27.73
CA ILE A 36 -20.13 -6.91 27.92
C ILE A 36 -19.71 -7.60 29.22
N ALA A 37 -18.44 -7.47 29.64
CA ALA A 37 -17.96 -8.08 30.89
C ALA A 37 -18.63 -7.47 32.14
N PHE A 38 -18.86 -6.15 32.14
CA PHE A 38 -19.11 -5.39 33.36
C PHE A 38 -20.43 -4.59 33.39
N VAL A 39 -21.07 -4.32 32.26
CA VAL A 39 -22.27 -3.47 32.22
C VAL A 39 -23.54 -4.30 32.41
N PRO A 40 -24.46 -3.90 33.32
CA PRO A 40 -25.75 -4.55 33.57
C PRO A 40 -26.67 -4.57 32.33
N PRO A 41 -27.68 -5.48 32.26
CA PRO A 41 -28.45 -6.02 33.39
C PRO A 41 -27.86 -7.24 34.10
N GLU A 42 -27.09 -8.09 33.43
CA GLU A 42 -26.46 -9.27 34.04
C GLU A 42 -24.97 -9.30 33.66
N PRO A 43 -24.07 -8.76 34.51
CA PRO A 43 -22.65 -8.81 34.21
C PRO A 43 -22.22 -10.28 34.13
N VAL A 44 -21.50 -10.64 33.07
CA VAL A 44 -21.03 -12.01 32.84
C VAL A 44 -20.07 -12.46 33.97
N LEU A 45 -19.44 -11.49 34.65
CA LEU A 45 -18.48 -11.70 35.73
C LEU A 45 -18.92 -11.01 37.05
N PRO A 46 -19.99 -11.47 37.70
CA PRO A 46 -20.45 -10.85 38.94
C PRO A 46 -19.44 -11.07 40.08
N GLY A 47 -19.23 -10.07 40.93
CA GLY A 47 -18.43 -10.18 42.15
C GLY A 47 -16.91 -10.27 41.96
N TRP A 48 -16.37 -9.88 40.80
CA TRP A 48 -14.92 -9.85 40.59
C TRP A 48 -14.23 -8.76 41.41
N SER A 49 -13.08 -9.09 41.98
CA SER A 49 -12.20 -8.11 42.63
C SER A 49 -11.80 -7.02 41.62
N PRO A 50 -11.69 -5.74 42.04
CA PRO A 50 -11.23 -4.65 41.16
C PRO A 50 -9.86 -4.93 40.54
N TRP A 51 -9.01 -5.71 41.23
CA TRP A 51 -7.73 -6.15 40.70
C TRP A 51 -7.89 -7.06 39.47
N SER A 52 -8.80 -8.03 39.53
CA SER A 52 -9.08 -8.93 38.40
C SER A 52 -9.69 -8.17 37.23
N MET A 53 -10.50 -7.14 37.49
CA MET A 53 -11.02 -6.25 36.45
C MET A 53 -9.89 -5.47 35.77
N ALA A 54 -8.97 -4.91 36.56
CA ALA A 54 -7.80 -4.20 36.04
C ALA A 54 -6.89 -5.12 35.20
N LEU A 55 -6.66 -6.35 35.64
CA LEU A 55 -5.90 -7.35 34.88
C LEU A 55 -6.59 -7.72 33.56
N LEU A 56 -7.92 -7.87 33.56
CA LEU A 56 -8.67 -8.16 32.35
C LEU A 56 -8.64 -6.98 31.36
N ALA A 57 -8.79 -5.76 31.86
CA ALA A 57 -8.65 -4.54 31.04
C ALA A 57 -7.23 -4.41 30.47
N ALA A 58 -6.19 -4.68 31.27
CA ALA A 58 -4.81 -4.71 30.82
C ALA A 58 -4.56 -5.79 29.76
N ALA A 59 -5.17 -6.96 29.90
CA ALA A 59 -5.11 -8.03 28.90
C ALA A 59 -5.76 -7.62 27.58
N PHE A 60 -6.92 -6.94 27.61
CA PHE A 60 -7.55 -6.40 26.40
C PHE A 60 -6.73 -5.29 25.75
N LEU A 61 -6.11 -4.40 26.55
CA LEU A 61 -5.18 -3.40 26.05
C LEU A 61 -3.95 -4.03 25.39
N LEU A 62 -3.34 -5.03 26.04
CA LEU A 62 -2.19 -5.76 25.51
C LEU A 62 -2.52 -6.50 24.21
N ARG A 63 -3.74 -7.04 24.10
CA ARG A 63 -4.26 -7.64 22.88
C ARG A 63 -4.47 -6.62 21.76
N ALA A 64 -4.93 -5.40 22.08
CA ALA A 64 -5.22 -4.35 21.12
C ALA A 64 -3.99 -3.51 20.72
N LEU A 65 -2.94 -3.48 21.56
CA LEU A 65 -1.74 -2.65 21.36
C LEU A 65 -1.09 -2.81 19.97
N PRO A 66 -0.93 -4.03 19.42
CA PRO A 66 -0.30 -4.18 18.11
C PRO A 66 -1.11 -3.60 16.96
N LEU A 67 -2.41 -3.30 17.15
CA LEU A 67 -3.21 -2.63 16.12
C LEU A 67 -2.60 -1.27 15.74
N TRP A 68 -1.86 -0.61 16.64
CA TRP A 68 -1.11 0.60 16.32
C TRP A 68 -0.04 0.37 15.24
N TRP A 69 0.55 -0.83 15.20
CA TRP A 69 1.56 -1.22 14.20
C TRP A 69 0.97 -1.83 12.92
N ARG A 70 -0.36 -1.83 12.76
CA ARG A 70 -1.04 -2.51 11.63
C ARG A 70 -0.57 -2.06 10.26
N ARG A 71 -0.14 -0.80 10.11
CA ARG A 71 0.32 -0.24 8.84
C ARG A 71 1.74 -0.66 8.47
N HIS A 72 2.58 -0.94 9.47
CA HIS A 72 4.00 -1.26 9.25
C HIS A 72 4.25 -2.77 9.21
N ALA A 73 3.52 -3.54 10.02
CA ALA A 73 3.73 -4.98 10.18
C ALA A 73 2.40 -5.74 10.35
N PRO A 74 1.50 -5.77 9.35
CA PRO A 74 0.17 -6.37 9.49
C PRO A 74 0.21 -7.86 9.85
N TYR A 75 1.20 -8.61 9.36
CA TYR A 75 1.38 -10.02 9.73
C TYR A 75 1.79 -10.22 11.19
N ALA A 76 2.59 -9.31 11.76
CA ALA A 76 2.96 -9.38 13.17
C ALA A 76 1.73 -9.15 14.06
N VAL A 77 0.84 -8.24 13.66
CA VAL A 77 -0.43 -7.99 14.36
C VAL A 77 -1.35 -9.22 14.31
N LEU A 78 -1.46 -9.87 13.15
CA LEU A 78 -2.24 -11.10 13.01
C LEU A 78 -1.65 -12.23 13.85
N ALA A 79 -0.33 -12.45 13.77
CA ALA A 79 0.35 -13.49 14.55
C ALA A 79 0.19 -13.27 16.06
N TRP A 80 0.32 -12.03 16.52
CA TRP A 80 0.12 -11.67 17.92
C TRP A 80 -1.31 -11.93 18.38
N THR A 81 -2.30 -11.40 17.67
CA THR A 81 -3.72 -11.52 18.08
C THR A 81 -4.18 -12.98 18.04
N THR A 82 -3.80 -13.75 17.01
CA THR A 82 -4.07 -15.19 16.95
C THR A 82 -3.35 -15.95 18.08
N GLY A 83 -2.07 -15.67 18.32
CA GLY A 83 -1.30 -16.33 19.37
C GLY A 83 -1.85 -16.04 20.76
N PHE A 84 -2.19 -14.78 21.03
CA PHE A 84 -2.82 -14.35 22.27
C PHE A 84 -4.15 -15.08 22.51
N ASP A 85 -4.98 -15.21 21.48
CA ASP A 85 -6.28 -15.88 21.57
C ASP A 85 -6.15 -17.37 21.82
N ILE A 86 -5.20 -18.03 21.17
CA ILE A 86 -4.91 -19.45 21.39
C ILE A 86 -4.43 -19.66 22.83
N VAL A 87 -3.48 -18.86 23.30
CA VAL A 87 -2.97 -18.94 24.69
C VAL A 87 -4.10 -18.69 25.69
N TRP A 88 -4.95 -17.70 25.46
CA TRP A 88 -6.10 -17.40 26.30
C TRP A 88 -7.14 -18.52 26.30
N ALA A 89 -7.44 -19.11 25.14
CA ALA A 89 -8.36 -20.22 25.00
C ALA A 89 -7.87 -21.45 25.79
N CYS A 90 -6.58 -21.77 25.72
CA CYS A 90 -5.99 -22.89 26.44
C CYS A 90 -5.91 -22.66 27.96
N THR A 91 -5.66 -21.42 28.40
CA THR A 91 -5.46 -21.10 29.82
C THR A 91 -6.76 -20.67 30.52
N ALA A 92 -7.33 -19.54 30.14
CA ALA A 92 -8.51 -18.97 30.78
C ALA A 92 -9.81 -19.62 30.30
N GLY A 93 -9.89 -20.00 29.02
CA GLY A 93 -11.08 -20.62 28.41
C GLY A 93 -11.47 -21.97 29.03
N THR A 94 -10.50 -22.71 29.57
CA THR A 94 -10.77 -23.99 30.25
C THR A 94 -11.38 -23.80 31.64
N THR A 95 -11.11 -22.67 32.32
CA THR A 95 -11.51 -22.42 33.71
C THR A 95 -12.97 -21.96 33.87
N ARG A 96 -13.48 -21.09 32.99
CA ARG A 96 -14.84 -20.51 33.10
C ARG A 96 -15.48 -20.28 31.72
N THR A 97 -16.74 -20.70 31.56
CA THR A 97 -17.52 -20.53 30.33
C THR A 97 -17.64 -19.05 29.91
N ALA A 98 -17.71 -18.14 30.89
CA ALA A 98 -17.69 -16.70 30.69
C ALA A 98 -16.46 -16.20 29.90
N MET A 99 -15.28 -16.77 30.14
CA MET A 99 -14.03 -16.37 29.47
C MET A 99 -14.05 -16.72 27.98
N THR A 100 -14.69 -17.85 27.62
CA THR A 100 -14.88 -18.26 26.23
C THR A 100 -15.84 -17.31 25.50
N GLY A 101 -16.91 -16.86 26.17
CA GLY A 101 -17.82 -15.86 25.62
C GLY A 101 -17.12 -14.51 25.33
N LEU A 102 -16.26 -14.07 26.25
CA LEU A 102 -15.44 -12.86 26.10
C LEU A 102 -14.48 -12.94 24.90
N LEU A 103 -13.90 -14.12 24.64
CA LEU A 103 -13.09 -14.34 23.42
C LEU A 103 -13.91 -14.20 22.14
N LEU A 104 -15.14 -14.74 22.11
CA LEU A 104 -16.03 -14.62 20.95
C LEU A 104 -16.34 -13.14 20.65
N VAL A 105 -16.62 -12.36 21.68
CA VAL A 105 -16.86 -10.92 21.56
C VAL A 105 -15.62 -10.18 21.05
N GLY A 106 -14.43 -10.60 21.50
CA GLY A 106 -13.14 -10.08 21.06
C GLY A 106 -12.83 -10.32 19.57
N ALA A 107 -13.66 -11.08 18.83
CA ALA A 107 -13.44 -11.39 17.43
C ALA A 107 -13.28 -10.16 16.51
N THR A 108 -13.81 -9.00 16.92
CA THR A 108 -13.63 -7.73 16.19
C THR A 108 -12.15 -7.35 16.01
N THR A 109 -11.29 -7.70 16.97
CA THR A 109 -9.82 -7.50 16.85
C THR A 109 -9.21 -8.36 15.74
N LEU A 110 -9.61 -9.65 15.66
CA LEU A 110 -9.15 -10.56 14.62
C LEU A 110 -9.67 -10.15 13.24
N VAL A 111 -10.93 -9.73 13.14
CA VAL A 111 -11.49 -9.17 11.90
C VAL A 111 -10.67 -7.97 11.44
N SER A 112 -10.30 -7.07 12.36
CA SER A 112 -9.47 -5.90 12.07
C SER A 112 -8.05 -6.28 11.65
N ALA A 113 -7.46 -7.31 12.25
CA ALA A 113 -6.14 -7.82 11.88
C ALA A 113 -6.14 -8.47 10.49
N VAL A 114 -7.15 -9.29 10.18
CA VAL A 114 -7.33 -9.90 8.85
C VAL A 114 -7.55 -8.83 7.79
N TYR A 115 -8.38 -7.83 8.08
CA TYR A 115 -8.57 -6.67 7.22
C TYR A 115 -7.25 -5.92 7.00
N ALA A 116 -6.47 -5.68 8.05
CA ALA A 116 -5.18 -5.00 7.94
C ALA A 116 -4.18 -5.77 7.06
N VAL A 117 -4.13 -7.10 7.13
CA VAL A 117 -3.31 -7.91 6.22
C VAL A 117 -3.82 -7.82 4.78
N ALA A 118 -5.14 -7.86 4.57
CA ALA A 118 -5.71 -7.69 3.24
C ALA A 118 -5.42 -6.31 2.64
N ALA A 119 -5.41 -5.26 3.47
CA ALA A 119 -5.30 -3.88 3.03
C ALA A 119 -3.84 -3.36 2.94
N TYR A 120 -2.98 -3.71 3.91
CA TYR A 120 -1.66 -3.11 4.08
C TYR A 120 -0.49 -4.06 3.79
N ALA A 121 -0.74 -5.31 3.41
CA ALA A 121 0.36 -6.21 3.03
C ALA A 121 1.13 -5.66 1.83
N ARG A 122 2.45 -5.84 1.86
CA ARG A 122 3.36 -5.41 0.78
C ARG A 122 2.98 -6.10 -0.53
N ARG A 123 3.12 -5.37 -1.63
CA ARG A 123 2.89 -5.88 -2.99
C ARG A 123 3.80 -7.10 -3.24
N GLY A 124 3.21 -8.22 -3.65
CA GLY A 124 3.93 -9.48 -3.90
C GLY A 124 3.87 -10.49 -2.74
N VAL A 125 3.42 -10.11 -1.54
CA VAL A 125 3.26 -11.06 -0.42
C VAL A 125 1.87 -11.72 -0.48
N PRO A 126 1.76 -13.05 -0.36
CA PRO A 126 0.47 -13.75 -0.38
C PRO A 126 -0.37 -13.39 0.86
N THR A 127 -1.54 -12.77 0.65
CA THR A 127 -2.47 -12.39 1.75
C THR A 127 -3.56 -13.42 2.00
N TRP A 128 -3.70 -14.43 1.15
CA TRP A 128 -4.71 -15.49 1.27
C TRP A 128 -4.61 -16.37 2.54
N PRO A 129 -3.44 -16.60 3.19
CA PRO A 129 -3.42 -17.43 4.39
C PRO A 129 -3.94 -16.69 5.63
N ALA A 130 -4.14 -15.37 5.57
CA ALA A 130 -4.58 -14.56 6.71
C ALA A 130 -5.88 -15.06 7.37
N PRO A 131 -6.99 -15.30 6.63
CA PRO A 131 -8.21 -15.85 7.21
C PRO A 131 -8.02 -17.26 7.80
N LEU A 132 -7.14 -18.09 7.23
CA LEU A 132 -6.86 -19.44 7.74
C LEU A 132 -6.15 -19.37 9.10
N VAL A 133 -5.16 -18.48 9.22
CA VAL A 133 -4.44 -18.24 10.48
C VAL A 133 -5.38 -17.68 11.55
N ALA A 134 -6.26 -16.74 11.21
CA ALA A 134 -7.26 -16.22 12.14
C ALA A 134 -8.28 -17.30 12.58
N ALA A 135 -8.67 -18.20 11.67
CA ALA A 135 -9.59 -19.30 11.97
C ALA A 135 -9.03 -20.29 13.02
N LEU A 136 -7.69 -20.40 13.16
CA LEU A 136 -7.07 -21.22 14.21
C LEU A 136 -7.40 -20.73 15.63
N ALA A 137 -7.50 -19.41 15.84
CA ALA A 137 -7.90 -18.85 17.14
C ALA A 137 -9.34 -19.24 17.50
N TRP A 138 -10.24 -19.23 16.52
CA TRP A 138 -11.61 -19.71 16.70
C TRP A 138 -11.69 -21.22 16.92
N ALA A 139 -10.91 -21.99 16.16
CA ALA A 139 -10.79 -23.43 16.39
C ALA A 139 -10.39 -23.71 17.85
N ALA A 140 -9.33 -23.07 18.35
CA ALA A 140 -8.88 -23.22 19.74
C ALA A 140 -9.97 -22.82 20.76
N THR A 141 -10.66 -21.69 20.53
CA THR A 141 -11.71 -21.19 21.42
C THR A 141 -12.89 -22.15 21.51
N PHE A 142 -13.42 -22.61 20.36
CA PHE A 142 -14.52 -23.57 20.32
C PHE A 142 -14.09 -24.96 20.78
N GLY A 143 -12.89 -25.41 20.40
CA GLY A 143 -12.31 -26.68 20.87
C GLY A 143 -12.23 -26.75 22.38
N ALA A 144 -11.69 -25.71 23.03
CA ALA A 144 -11.63 -25.61 24.48
C ALA A 144 -13.03 -25.57 25.12
N GLY A 145 -13.96 -24.80 24.53
CA GLY A 145 -15.34 -24.71 25.01
C GLY A 145 -16.10 -26.05 24.92
N PHE A 146 -15.99 -26.75 23.80
CA PHE A 146 -16.61 -28.06 23.60
C PHE A 146 -15.97 -29.14 24.47
N ALA A 147 -14.63 -29.17 24.56
CA ALA A 147 -13.92 -30.13 25.40
C ALA A 147 -14.30 -29.99 26.89
N ARG A 148 -14.58 -28.75 27.33
CA ARG A 148 -15.07 -28.48 28.69
C ARG A 148 -16.48 -29.02 28.92
N LEU A 149 -17.37 -28.96 27.92
CA LEU A 149 -18.77 -29.39 28.06
C LEU A 149 -18.96 -30.90 27.83
N GLY A 150 -18.22 -31.49 26.89
CA GLY A 150 -18.38 -32.88 26.44
C GLY A 150 -17.14 -33.75 26.61
N GLY A 151 -16.15 -33.30 27.38
CA GLY A 151 -14.88 -34.00 27.59
C GLY A 151 -13.98 -34.05 26.35
N SER A 152 -12.88 -34.81 26.42
CA SER A 152 -11.86 -34.87 25.35
C SER A 152 -12.42 -35.33 24.00
N SER A 153 -13.48 -36.16 23.99
CA SER A 153 -14.16 -36.58 22.75
C SER A 153 -14.80 -35.43 21.97
N ALA A 154 -15.18 -34.35 22.66
CA ALA A 154 -15.79 -33.17 22.03
C ALA A 154 -14.74 -32.17 21.49
N LEU A 155 -13.44 -32.39 21.75
CA LEU A 155 -12.38 -31.49 21.30
C LEU A 155 -12.32 -31.39 19.77
N VAL A 156 -12.25 -32.53 19.08
CA VAL A 156 -12.16 -32.60 17.61
C VAL A 156 -13.36 -31.92 16.91
N PRO A 157 -14.63 -32.24 17.24
CA PRO A 157 -15.75 -31.54 16.63
C PRO A 157 -15.78 -30.05 16.97
N GLY A 158 -15.35 -29.65 18.18
CA GLY A 158 -15.22 -28.24 18.55
C GLY A 158 -14.16 -27.49 17.72
N LEU A 159 -12.99 -28.09 17.51
CA LEU A 159 -11.93 -27.53 16.65
C LEU A 159 -12.43 -27.36 15.21
N LEU A 160 -13.08 -28.38 14.65
CA LEU A 160 -13.60 -28.36 13.29
C LEU A 160 -14.71 -27.32 13.11
N ALA A 161 -15.68 -27.28 14.05
CA ALA A 161 -16.77 -26.31 14.03
C ALA A 161 -16.24 -24.87 14.18
N GLY A 162 -15.33 -24.64 15.12
CA GLY A 162 -14.69 -23.34 15.32
C GLY A 162 -13.90 -22.88 14.11
N TYR A 163 -13.13 -23.78 13.49
CA TYR A 163 -12.36 -23.47 12.28
C TYR A 163 -13.28 -23.12 11.11
N GLY A 164 -14.32 -23.92 10.85
CA GLY A 164 -15.28 -23.67 9.79
C GLY A 164 -16.04 -22.35 9.96
N LEU A 165 -16.49 -22.07 11.18
CA LEU A 165 -17.20 -20.83 11.50
C LEU A 165 -16.28 -19.61 11.44
N GLY A 166 -15.04 -19.73 11.94
CA GLY A 166 -14.01 -18.70 11.80
C GLY A 166 -13.73 -18.39 10.32
N LEU A 167 -13.59 -19.41 9.48
CA LEU A 167 -13.37 -19.22 8.04
C LEU A 167 -14.55 -18.50 7.37
N ALA A 168 -15.79 -18.90 7.69
CA ALA A 168 -17.00 -18.26 7.20
C ALA A 168 -17.07 -16.76 7.56
N LEU A 169 -16.53 -16.38 8.72
CA LEU A 169 -16.48 -14.98 9.18
C LEU A 169 -15.31 -14.20 8.57
N PHE A 170 -14.11 -14.78 8.52
CA PHE A 170 -12.89 -14.05 8.15
C PHE A 170 -12.67 -13.93 6.64
N VAL A 171 -13.18 -14.87 5.83
CA VAL A 171 -13.08 -14.78 4.37
C VAL A 171 -13.79 -13.55 3.79
N PRO A 172 -15.04 -13.21 4.18
CA PRO A 172 -15.68 -11.97 3.78
C PRO A 172 -14.92 -10.72 4.23
N ALA A 173 -14.41 -10.69 5.46
CA ALA A 173 -13.63 -9.56 5.96
C ALA A 173 -12.36 -9.33 5.12
N TRP A 174 -11.66 -10.42 4.77
CA TRP A 174 -10.50 -10.39 3.88
C TRP A 174 -10.85 -9.91 2.48
N SER A 175 -11.96 -10.41 1.90
CA SER A 175 -12.38 -10.03 0.54
C SER A 175 -12.77 -8.55 0.46
N VAL A 176 -13.45 -8.02 1.49
CA VAL A 176 -13.77 -6.59 1.62
C VAL A 176 -12.49 -5.77 1.71
N GLY A 177 -11.51 -6.18 2.51
CA GLY A 177 -10.20 -5.48 2.58
C GLY A 177 -9.51 -5.40 1.23
N LYS A 178 -9.48 -6.50 0.47
CA LYS A 178 -8.95 -6.53 -0.90
C LYS A 178 -9.76 -5.63 -1.85
N ALA A 179 -11.09 -5.65 -1.76
CA ALA A 179 -11.97 -4.84 -2.59
C ALA A 179 -11.77 -3.33 -2.34
N VAL A 180 -11.59 -2.92 -1.09
CA VAL A 180 -11.35 -1.51 -0.74
C VAL A 180 -10.02 -1.01 -1.32
N VAL A 181 -8.93 -1.76 -1.19
CA VAL A 181 -7.62 -1.35 -1.72
C VAL A 181 -7.62 -1.29 -3.24
N THR A 182 -8.19 -2.30 -3.90
CA THR A 182 -8.31 -2.30 -5.36
C THR A 182 -9.17 -1.14 -5.86
N ARG A 183 -10.26 -0.81 -5.14
CA ARG A 183 -11.08 0.36 -5.43
C ARG A 183 -10.29 1.65 -5.23
N GLY A 184 -9.54 1.79 -4.13
CA GLY A 184 -8.68 2.94 -3.85
C GLY A 184 -7.68 3.22 -4.96
N HIS A 185 -6.95 2.20 -5.41
CA HIS A 185 -6.02 2.32 -6.54
C HIS A 185 -6.72 2.70 -7.85
N ARG A 186 -7.95 2.24 -8.08
CA ARG A 186 -8.72 2.66 -9.26
C ARG A 186 -9.05 4.15 -9.23
N TRP A 187 -9.43 4.69 -8.06
CA TRP A 187 -9.69 6.13 -7.92
C TRP A 187 -8.43 6.97 -8.08
N GLU A 188 -7.32 6.51 -7.50
CA GLU A 188 -6.03 7.17 -7.62
C GLU A 188 -5.57 7.19 -9.09
N ASN A 189 -5.64 6.05 -9.79
CA ASN A 189 -5.29 5.97 -11.20
C ASN A 189 -6.22 6.85 -12.06
N ALA A 190 -7.53 6.82 -11.81
CA ALA A 190 -8.48 7.70 -12.52
C ALA A 190 -8.20 9.19 -12.25
N ALA A 191 -7.82 9.55 -11.02
CA ALA A 191 -7.41 10.91 -10.68
C ALA A 191 -6.12 11.31 -11.41
N LEU A 192 -5.12 10.43 -11.46
CA LEU A 192 -3.88 10.66 -12.20
C LEU A 192 -4.13 10.78 -13.71
N GLU A 193 -4.97 9.92 -14.28
CA GLU A 193 -5.38 9.96 -15.69
C GLU A 193 -6.12 11.26 -16.02
N THR A 194 -7.04 11.71 -15.18
CA THR A 194 -7.75 12.98 -15.38
C THR A 194 -6.84 14.19 -15.23
N MET A 195 -5.87 14.17 -14.30
CA MET A 195 -4.84 15.20 -14.19
C MET A 195 -3.94 15.22 -15.43
N ALA A 196 -3.51 14.05 -15.92
CA ALA A 196 -2.71 13.93 -17.13
C ALA A 196 -3.48 14.44 -18.36
N ALA A 197 -4.76 14.10 -18.50
CA ALA A 197 -5.62 14.60 -19.58
C ALA A 197 -5.78 16.12 -19.55
N ARG A 198 -6.00 16.71 -18.37
CA ARG A 198 -6.09 18.18 -18.21
C ARG A 198 -4.77 18.88 -18.52
N ALA A 199 -3.65 18.31 -18.09
CA ALA A 199 -2.32 18.84 -18.41
C ALA A 199 -2.07 18.81 -19.93
N GLY A 200 -2.42 17.71 -20.61
CA GLY A 200 -2.31 17.60 -22.07
C GLY A 200 -3.18 18.61 -22.83
N ALA A 201 -4.43 18.82 -22.38
CA ALA A 201 -5.32 19.83 -22.95
C ALA A 201 -4.78 21.26 -22.76
N ALA A 202 -4.27 21.58 -21.56
CA ALA A 202 -3.68 22.89 -21.28
C ALA A 202 -2.43 23.16 -22.14
N VAL A 203 -1.55 22.17 -22.30
CA VAL A 203 -0.37 22.29 -23.18
C VAL A 203 -0.78 22.52 -24.63
N THR A 204 -1.82 21.83 -25.12
CA THR A 204 -2.30 21.99 -26.49
C THR A 204 -2.93 23.36 -26.71
N ALA A 205 -3.71 23.85 -25.76
CA ALA A 205 -4.29 25.19 -25.79
C ALA A 205 -3.22 26.29 -25.80
N GLU A 206 -2.18 26.15 -24.98
CA GLU A 206 -1.07 27.11 -24.95
C GLU A 206 -0.29 27.07 -26.27
N ARG A 207 -0.01 25.88 -26.83
CA ARG A 207 0.62 25.77 -28.16
C ARG A 207 -0.20 26.45 -29.24
N HIS A 208 -1.53 26.31 -29.21
CA HIS A 208 -2.41 26.97 -30.17
C HIS A 208 -2.37 28.50 -30.01
N ARG A 209 -2.43 29.00 -28.77
CA ARG A 209 -2.32 30.43 -28.45
C ARG A 209 -0.97 31.00 -28.91
N VAL A 210 0.12 30.31 -28.62
CA VAL A 210 1.48 30.68 -29.06
C VAL A 210 1.56 30.69 -30.59
N ALA A 211 1.05 29.67 -31.28
CA ALA A 211 1.05 29.62 -32.73
C ALA A 211 0.23 30.76 -33.37
N GLN A 212 -0.94 31.09 -32.81
CA GLN A 212 -1.75 32.22 -33.26
C GLN A 212 -1.05 33.56 -33.01
N GLY A 213 -0.44 33.74 -31.83
CA GLY A 213 0.34 34.93 -31.50
C GLY A 213 1.51 35.13 -32.46
N LEU A 214 2.28 34.07 -32.70
CA LEU A 214 3.39 34.08 -33.66
C LEU A 214 2.92 34.41 -35.08
N ARG A 215 1.82 33.82 -35.55
CA ARG A 215 1.26 34.14 -36.87
C ARG A 215 0.83 35.60 -36.98
N GLY A 216 0.19 36.15 -35.95
CA GLY A 216 -0.20 37.55 -35.91
C GLY A 216 0.99 38.50 -35.99
N THR A 217 2.04 38.25 -35.20
CA THR A 217 3.27 39.05 -35.22
C THR A 217 3.99 38.96 -36.57
N VAL A 218 4.05 37.78 -37.19
CA VAL A 218 4.68 37.60 -38.51
C VAL A 218 3.90 38.36 -39.58
N LEU A 219 2.56 38.25 -39.63
CA LEU A 219 1.74 38.95 -40.62
C LEU A 219 1.82 40.48 -40.47
N ASP A 220 1.79 40.99 -39.25
CA ASP A 220 1.92 42.43 -38.97
C ASP A 220 3.30 42.98 -39.41
N ARG A 221 4.37 42.22 -39.15
CA ARG A 221 5.72 42.62 -39.56
C ARG A 221 5.91 42.57 -41.07
N THR A 222 5.38 41.54 -41.74
CA THR A 222 5.37 41.46 -43.21
C THR A 222 4.53 42.58 -43.83
N GLY A 223 3.38 42.91 -43.24
CA GLY A 223 2.56 44.04 -43.70
C GLY A 223 3.28 45.39 -43.58
N ARG A 224 4.05 45.61 -42.50
CA ARG A 224 4.93 46.78 -42.38
C ARG A 224 6.02 46.80 -43.45
N PHE A 225 6.65 45.66 -43.75
CA PHE A 225 7.64 45.58 -44.84
C PHE A 225 7.06 45.92 -46.20
N VAL A 226 5.86 45.42 -46.50
CA VAL A 226 5.18 45.71 -47.77
C VAL A 226 4.86 47.20 -47.89
N ARG A 227 4.34 47.82 -46.83
CA ARG A 227 4.05 49.27 -46.83
C ARG A 227 5.29 50.13 -47.04
N VAL A 228 6.39 49.84 -46.33
CA VAL A 228 7.66 50.57 -46.52
C VAL A 228 8.16 50.43 -47.96
N ALA A 229 8.03 49.24 -48.55
CA ALA A 229 8.38 49.01 -49.95
C ALA A 229 7.46 49.77 -50.92
N GLU A 230 6.14 49.75 -50.70
CA GLU A 230 5.14 50.47 -51.50
C GLU A 230 5.34 51.99 -51.45
N ASP A 231 5.56 52.55 -50.25
CA ASP A 231 5.81 53.99 -50.05
C ASP A 231 7.09 54.43 -50.78
N ALA A 232 8.15 53.63 -50.73
CA ALA A 232 9.40 53.89 -51.46
C ALA A 232 9.27 53.76 -53.00
N LEU A 233 8.30 52.98 -53.48
CA LEU A 233 7.98 52.84 -54.91
C LEU A 233 7.08 53.97 -55.42
N ALA A 234 6.26 54.55 -54.55
CA ALA A 234 5.34 55.63 -54.88
C ALA A 234 6.01 57.01 -54.98
N ASP A 235 7.16 57.21 -54.33
CA ASP A 235 7.93 58.46 -54.40
C ASP A 235 8.90 58.47 -55.61
N PRO A 236 8.66 59.30 -56.64
CA PRO A 236 9.48 59.33 -57.85
C PRO A 236 10.87 59.96 -57.66
N ASP A 237 11.08 60.75 -56.60
CA ASP A 237 12.36 61.39 -56.29
C ASP A 237 13.20 60.62 -55.25
N ALA A 238 12.64 59.55 -54.66
CA ALA A 238 13.34 58.74 -53.67
C ALA A 238 14.44 57.86 -54.29
N ASP A 239 15.56 57.74 -53.58
CA ASP A 239 16.66 56.84 -53.95
C ASP A 239 16.25 55.37 -53.73
N ARG A 240 15.70 54.78 -54.80
CA ARG A 240 15.26 53.37 -54.85
C ARG A 240 16.32 52.38 -54.35
N SER A 241 17.60 52.70 -54.50
CA SER A 241 18.69 51.83 -54.04
C SER A 241 18.78 51.80 -52.51
N ALA A 242 18.59 52.95 -51.84
CA ALA A 242 18.60 53.05 -50.39
C ALA A 242 17.40 52.33 -49.77
N ALA A 243 16.22 52.45 -50.38
CA ALA A 243 15.01 51.74 -49.92
C ALA A 243 15.17 50.21 -49.99
N LEU A 244 15.80 49.68 -51.05
CA LEU A 244 16.07 48.23 -51.16
C LEU A 244 17.06 47.74 -50.10
N VAL A 245 18.07 48.54 -49.75
CA VAL A 245 19.01 48.23 -48.67
C VAL A 245 18.30 48.19 -47.31
N GLU A 246 17.41 49.15 -47.06
CA GLU A 246 16.64 49.21 -45.81
C GLU A 246 15.71 48.00 -45.65
N VAL A 247 15.04 47.58 -46.73
CA VAL A 247 14.22 46.36 -46.75
C VAL A 247 15.07 45.11 -46.52
N ALA A 248 16.26 45.03 -47.13
CA ALA A 248 17.16 43.89 -46.97
C ALA A 248 17.70 43.75 -45.53
N GLU A 249 18.08 44.84 -44.88
CA GLU A 249 18.52 44.84 -43.48
C GLU A 249 17.39 44.42 -42.53
N HIS A 250 16.19 44.96 -42.75
CA HIS A 250 15.01 44.57 -42.00
C HIS A 250 14.65 43.08 -42.16
N ALA A 251 14.79 42.52 -43.37
CA ALA A 251 14.57 41.10 -43.62
C ALA A 251 15.62 40.21 -42.91
N ARG A 252 16.89 40.62 -42.89
CA ARG A 252 17.96 39.93 -42.14
C ARG A 252 17.71 39.94 -40.64
N ALA A 253 17.30 41.09 -40.09
CA ALA A 253 16.95 41.21 -38.68
C ALA A 253 15.79 40.26 -38.30
N ALA A 254 14.75 40.19 -39.13
CA ALA A 254 13.61 39.29 -38.92
C ALA A 254 14.01 37.80 -38.97
N LEU A 255 14.88 37.41 -39.92
CA LEU A 255 15.41 36.04 -39.99
C LEU A 255 16.24 35.66 -38.76
N ASN A 256 17.04 36.57 -38.23
CA ASN A 256 17.82 36.36 -37.01
C ASN A 256 16.91 36.20 -35.77
N GLU A 257 15.86 37.01 -35.64
CA GLU A 257 14.87 36.87 -34.58
C GLU A 257 14.13 35.52 -34.65
N MET A 258 13.71 35.08 -35.84
CA MET A 258 13.08 33.76 -36.03
C MET A 258 14.03 32.61 -35.66
N ARG A 259 15.32 32.75 -35.98
CA ARG A 259 16.35 31.75 -35.62
C ARG A 259 16.56 31.67 -34.11
N ALA A 260 16.66 32.82 -33.44
CA ALA A 260 16.75 32.88 -31.97
C ALA A 260 15.50 32.27 -31.29
N LEU A 261 14.31 32.51 -31.86
CA LEU A 261 13.07 31.95 -31.34
C LEU A 261 13.00 30.42 -31.53
N LEU A 262 13.43 29.90 -32.68
CA LEU A 262 13.54 28.45 -32.91
C LEU A 262 14.55 27.77 -31.97
N ASP A 263 15.70 28.41 -31.73
CA ASP A 263 16.67 27.90 -30.76
C ASP A 263 16.10 27.89 -29.32
N SER A 264 15.28 28.88 -28.96
CA SER A 264 14.60 28.90 -27.65
C SER A 264 13.50 27.84 -27.48
N LEU A 265 12.90 27.38 -28.58
CA LEU A 265 11.87 26.33 -28.61
C LEU A 265 12.46 24.92 -28.67
N ARG A 266 13.76 24.80 -28.97
CA ARG A 266 14.43 23.50 -28.97
C ARG A 266 14.41 22.96 -27.54
N PRO A 267 13.89 21.75 -27.30
CA PRO A 267 13.96 21.14 -25.99
C PRO A 267 15.43 21.19 -25.53
N PRO A 268 15.72 21.60 -24.27
CA PRO A 268 17.07 21.45 -23.75
C PRO A 268 17.47 20.00 -23.99
N PRO A 269 18.70 19.73 -24.48
CA PRO A 269 19.15 18.36 -24.68
C PRO A 269 18.87 17.62 -23.39
N THR A 270 17.92 16.69 -23.44
CA THR A 270 17.59 15.85 -22.30
C THR A 270 18.92 15.30 -21.83
N ALA A 271 19.29 15.60 -20.58
CA ALA A 271 20.48 15.04 -19.96
C ALA A 271 20.54 13.56 -20.36
N PRO A 272 21.71 13.06 -20.83
CA PRO A 272 21.83 11.72 -21.39
C PRO A 272 21.06 10.78 -20.47
N ASP A 273 20.07 10.11 -21.07
CA ASP A 273 19.22 9.13 -20.41
C ASP A 273 20.15 8.32 -19.49
N PRO A 274 19.94 8.34 -18.15
CA PRO A 274 20.83 7.60 -17.26
C PRO A 274 20.94 6.21 -17.87
N ALA A 275 22.18 5.87 -18.27
CA ALA A 275 22.44 4.68 -19.06
C ALA A 275 21.60 3.54 -18.47
N PRO A 276 20.82 2.81 -19.29
CA PRO A 276 19.90 1.80 -18.79
C PRO A 276 20.64 1.02 -17.72
N ASP A 277 20.15 1.16 -16.48
CA ASP A 277 20.72 0.50 -15.31
C ASP A 277 21.03 -0.91 -15.76
N PRO A 278 22.32 -1.33 -15.78
CA PRO A 278 22.75 -2.55 -16.45
C PRO A 278 21.76 -3.63 -16.03
N ALA A 279 21.01 -4.14 -17.03
CA ALA A 279 19.98 -5.12 -16.80
C ALA A 279 20.54 -6.14 -15.79
N PRO A 280 19.80 -6.48 -14.73
CA PRO A 280 20.29 -7.41 -13.71
C PRO A 280 20.88 -8.57 -14.47
N GLU A 281 22.21 -8.68 -14.36
CA GLU A 281 23.02 -9.60 -15.13
C GLU A 281 22.29 -10.95 -15.04
N PRO A 282 21.81 -11.53 -16.16
CA PRO A 282 21.18 -12.83 -16.07
C PRO A 282 22.21 -13.70 -15.37
N ALA A 283 21.82 -14.28 -14.24
CA ALA A 283 22.62 -15.21 -13.46
C ALA A 283 22.85 -16.49 -14.27
N LEU A 284 23.57 -16.35 -15.37
CA LEU A 284 24.07 -17.38 -16.25
C LEU A 284 25.53 -17.51 -15.89
N GLY A 285 25.83 -18.53 -15.07
CA GLY A 285 27.18 -19.06 -15.00
C GLY A 285 28.00 -18.71 -13.77
N ARG A 286 27.39 -18.66 -12.57
CA ARG A 286 28.07 -19.38 -11.47
C ARG A 286 27.88 -20.86 -11.79
N ALA A 287 28.85 -21.39 -12.53
CA ALA A 287 29.09 -22.82 -12.59
C ALA A 287 29.02 -23.33 -11.14
N HIS A 288 28.05 -24.19 -10.92
CA HIS A 288 28.02 -25.11 -9.81
C HIS A 288 29.37 -25.83 -9.83
N VAL A 289 30.31 -25.32 -9.05
CA VAL A 289 31.44 -26.11 -8.58
C VAL A 289 30.76 -27.22 -7.79
N PRO A 290 30.81 -28.48 -8.24
CA PRO A 290 30.27 -29.58 -7.46
C PRO A 290 30.97 -29.53 -6.11
N GLU A 291 30.16 -29.33 -5.08
CA GLU A 291 30.54 -29.50 -3.69
C GLU A 291 31.21 -30.89 -3.59
N PRO A 292 32.47 -30.97 -3.10
CA PRO A 292 33.14 -32.25 -2.97
C PRO A 292 32.29 -33.15 -2.09
N ALA A 293 31.96 -34.33 -2.63
CA ALA A 293 31.15 -35.33 -1.96
C ALA A 293 31.62 -35.52 -0.51
N PRO A 294 30.69 -35.58 0.47
CA PRO A 294 31.06 -35.92 1.82
C PRO A 294 31.77 -37.29 1.82
N PRO A 295 32.83 -37.47 2.62
CA PRO A 295 33.51 -38.74 2.73
C PRO A 295 32.47 -39.80 3.12
N VAL A 296 32.38 -40.84 2.30
CA VAL A 296 31.65 -42.07 2.59
C VAL A 296 32.17 -42.57 3.93
N ALA A 297 31.37 -42.37 4.98
CA ALA A 297 31.56 -43.03 6.25
C ALA A 297 31.49 -44.52 5.98
N THR A 298 32.65 -45.15 6.03
CA THR A 298 32.83 -46.59 6.00
C THR A 298 32.02 -47.12 7.17
N GLU A 299 30.96 -47.85 6.84
CA GLU A 299 30.06 -48.51 7.78
C GLU A 299 30.88 -49.52 8.57
N ASP A 300 31.30 -49.09 9.76
CA ASP A 300 32.12 -49.85 10.68
C ASP A 300 31.28 -50.98 11.28
N SER A 301 31.69 -52.19 10.93
CA SER A 301 31.59 -53.44 11.70
C SER A 301 30.51 -53.49 12.79
N LYS A 302 29.35 -54.04 12.43
CA LYS A 302 28.43 -54.63 13.40
C LYS A 302 29.03 -55.95 13.91
N PRO A 303 29.34 -56.10 15.21
CA PRO A 303 29.86 -57.35 15.74
C PRO A 303 28.77 -58.42 15.75
N VAL A 304 29.08 -59.54 15.11
CA VAL A 304 28.34 -60.80 15.17
C VAL A 304 28.40 -61.32 16.60
N ALA A 305 27.24 -61.41 17.25
CA ALA A 305 27.11 -62.06 18.54
C ALA A 305 27.27 -63.59 18.38
N PRO A 306 28.08 -64.26 19.23
CA PRO A 306 28.24 -65.70 19.20
C PRO A 306 26.97 -66.40 19.72
N GLY A 307 26.60 -67.45 19.01
CA GLY A 307 25.46 -68.29 19.34
C GLY A 307 25.60 -68.96 20.70
N THR A 308 24.48 -69.00 21.43
CA THR A 308 24.26 -69.91 22.54
C THR A 308 23.53 -71.15 22.01
N GLY A 309 24.28 -72.25 21.90
CA GLY A 309 23.73 -73.59 21.88
C GLY A 309 23.53 -74.14 23.30
N GLY A 310 22.65 -75.12 23.42
CA GLY A 310 22.35 -75.89 24.63
C GLY A 310 20.83 -76.11 24.73
N THR A 311 20.27 -77.17 24.15
CA THR A 311 20.03 -78.51 24.77
C THR A 311 19.17 -78.45 26.01
#